data_AF-A0A8K0LY38-F1
#
_entry.id   AF-A0A8K0LY38-F1
#
_cell.length_a   1.000
_cell.length_b   1.000
_cell.length_c   1.000
_cell.angle_alpha   90.00
_cell.angle_beta   90.00
_cell.angle_gamma   90.00
#
_symmetry.space_group_name_H-M   'P 1'
#
loop_
_entity.id
_entity.type
_entity.pdbx_description
1 polymer ?
#
loop_
_entity_poly.entity_id
_entity_poly.type
_entity_poly.pdbx_seq_one_letter_code
_entity_poly.pdbx_strand_id
1 'polypeptide(L)'
;RAVEPELIPCMRKYGIALYAFQPLAGGFLTSRYRRNMAEDDYEPDSRFDPNKFQGKLHHTRYVNDLSFHALEVIQAEASKHGLTEAECALRWLVHHSVLDAALGDKIIIGASRAGQLEENLVHLEKGPLPDDVVTAMENAYLRVKGVVPKYFH
;
A
#
# COMPACT_ATOMS: atom_id res chain seq x y z
N ARG A 1 7.14 0.76 -4.80
CA ARG A 1 8.12 1.75 -5.32
C ARG A 1 9.31 1.13 -6.08
N ALA A 2 9.52 -0.20 -6.08
CA ALA A 2 10.60 -0.84 -6.86
C ALA A 2 10.55 -0.63 -8.39
N VAL A 3 9.40 -0.20 -8.93
CA VAL A 3 9.23 0.14 -10.35
C VAL A 3 9.76 1.53 -10.71
N GLU A 4 9.98 2.41 -9.73
CA GLU A 4 10.37 3.81 -9.94
C GLU A 4 11.72 3.99 -10.66
N PRO A 5 12.78 3.22 -10.34
CA PRO A 5 14.10 3.50 -10.90
C PRO A 5 14.25 3.20 -12.40
N GLU A 6 13.56 2.18 -12.91
CA GLU A 6 13.82 1.64 -14.27
C GLU A 6 12.55 1.53 -15.12
N LEU A 7 11.49 0.90 -14.59
CA LEU A 7 10.27 0.64 -15.36
C LEU A 7 9.56 1.94 -15.71
N ILE A 8 9.38 2.85 -14.75
CA ILE A 8 8.66 4.11 -14.99
C ILE A 8 9.37 4.98 -16.04
N PRO A 9 10.69 5.24 -15.97
CA PRO A 9 11.41 5.95 -17.02
C PRO A 9 11.24 5.31 -18.41
N CYS A 10 11.28 3.97 -18.49
CA CYS A 10 11.04 3.24 -19.74
C CYS A 10 9.62 3.51 -20.26
N MET A 11 8.60 3.38 -19.41
CA MET A 11 7.21 3.64 -19.78
C MET A 11 7.00 5.08 -20.24
N ARG A 12 7.63 6.07 -19.57
CA ARG A 12 7.56 7.48 -20.00
C ARG A 12 8.16 7.68 -21.38
N LYS A 13 9.33 7.08 -21.65
CA LYS A 13 10.00 7.16 -22.95
C LYS A 13 9.12 6.66 -24.10
N TYR A 14 8.30 5.64 -23.85
CA TYR A 14 7.44 5.02 -24.87
C TYR A 14 5.97 5.47 -24.79
N GLY A 15 5.63 6.46 -23.96
CA GLY A 15 4.25 6.97 -23.85
C GLY A 15 3.26 5.94 -23.28
N ILE A 16 3.70 5.07 -22.38
CA ILE A 16 2.89 4.03 -21.77
C ILE A 16 2.42 4.50 -20.38
N ALA A 17 1.10 4.45 -20.15
CA ALA A 17 0.51 4.74 -18.84
C ALA A 17 0.75 3.60 -17.84
N LEU A 18 1.01 3.94 -16.57
CA LEU A 18 1.15 2.98 -15.47
C LEU A 18 -0.15 2.84 -14.69
N TYR A 19 -0.62 1.61 -14.55
CA TYR A 19 -1.78 1.28 -13.73
C TYR A 19 -1.28 0.57 -12.47
N ALA A 20 -1.19 1.30 -11.37
CA ALA A 20 -0.67 0.80 -10.11
C ALA A 20 -1.71 -0.08 -9.41
N PHE A 21 -1.39 -1.36 -9.22
CA PHE A 21 -2.20 -2.30 -8.44
C PHE A 21 -1.62 -2.53 -7.04
N GLN A 22 -2.42 -3.13 -6.16
CA GLN A 22 -2.11 -3.31 -4.72
C GLN A 22 -1.82 -2.00 -3.96
N PRO A 23 -2.66 -0.96 -4.08
CA PRO A 23 -2.43 0.32 -3.41
C PRO A 23 -2.34 0.20 -1.88
N LEU A 24 -3.04 -0.78 -1.30
CA LEU A 24 -3.06 -1.06 0.14
C LEU A 24 -2.20 -2.28 0.53
N ALA A 25 -1.26 -2.71 -0.31
CA ALA A 25 -0.46 -3.92 -0.07
C ALA A 25 -1.33 -5.16 0.21
N GLY A 26 -2.38 -5.34 -0.60
CA GLY A 26 -3.36 -6.43 -0.42
C GLY A 26 -4.28 -6.29 0.80
N GLY A 27 -4.25 -5.15 1.50
CA GLY A 27 -4.96 -4.91 2.75
C GLY A 27 -4.04 -4.85 3.97
N PHE A 28 -2.73 -5.04 3.82
CA PHE A 28 -1.78 -4.92 4.93
C PHE A 28 -1.75 -3.50 5.52
N LEU A 29 -1.85 -2.47 4.67
CA LEU A 29 -1.89 -1.05 5.07
C LEU A 29 -3.28 -0.62 5.59
N THR A 30 -3.92 -1.46 6.39
CA THR A 30 -5.23 -1.17 7.03
C THR A 30 -5.21 -1.45 8.54
N SER A 31 -4.03 -1.78 9.09
CA SER A 31 -3.83 -2.17 10.50
C SER A 31 -4.68 -3.34 11.00
N ARG A 32 -5.23 -4.10 10.05
CA ARG A 32 -5.98 -5.33 10.29
C ARG A 32 -5.12 -6.45 10.87
N TYR A 33 -3.84 -6.51 10.48
CA TYR A 33 -2.91 -7.56 10.89
C TYR A 33 -1.94 -7.05 11.93
N ARG A 34 -1.64 -7.89 12.92
CA ARG A 34 -0.72 -7.57 14.02
C ARG A 34 0.42 -8.57 14.06
N ARG A 35 1.52 -8.15 14.69
CA ARG A 35 2.66 -9.03 14.98
C ARG A 35 2.19 -10.21 15.83
N ASN A 36 2.65 -11.42 15.49
CA ASN A 36 2.33 -12.67 16.19
C ASN A 36 0.83 -13.03 16.26
N MET A 37 0.04 -12.58 15.29
CA MET A 37 -1.35 -13.00 15.11
C MET A 37 -1.41 -14.52 14.87
N ALA A 38 -2.30 -15.23 15.57
CA ALA A 38 -2.46 -16.67 15.38
C ALA A 38 -3.10 -16.94 14.01
N GLU A 39 -2.87 -18.13 13.43
CA GLU A 39 -3.44 -18.47 12.11
C GLU A 39 -4.97 -18.40 12.12
N ASP A 40 -5.60 -18.80 13.21
CA ASP A 40 -7.07 -18.77 13.39
C ASP A 40 -7.65 -17.36 13.56
N ASP A 41 -6.82 -16.35 13.84
CA ASP A 41 -7.28 -14.96 13.94
C ASP A 41 -7.50 -14.32 12.54
N TYR A 42 -6.92 -14.91 11.48
CA TYR A 42 -7.11 -14.41 10.11
C TYR A 42 -8.51 -14.76 9.63
N GLU A 43 -9.23 -13.76 9.11
CA GLU A 43 -10.58 -13.99 8.58
C GLU A 43 -10.53 -15.02 7.44
N PRO A 44 -11.37 -16.06 7.50
CA PRO A 44 -11.52 -17.02 6.43
C PRO A 44 -11.81 -16.34 5.10
N ASP A 45 -11.26 -16.86 4.02
CA ASP A 45 -11.40 -16.32 2.67
C ASP A 45 -10.79 -14.93 2.42
N SER A 46 -10.22 -14.29 3.44
CA SER A 46 -9.51 -13.02 3.26
C SER A 46 -8.26 -13.18 2.40
N ARG A 47 -7.74 -12.07 1.90
CA ARG A 47 -6.53 -12.04 1.06
C ARG A 47 -5.27 -12.54 1.80
N PHE A 48 -5.32 -12.61 3.13
CA PHE A 48 -4.25 -13.09 4.00
C PHE A 48 -4.64 -14.40 4.71
N ASP A 49 -5.70 -15.09 4.29
CA ASP A 49 -6.08 -16.40 4.83
C ASP A 49 -4.94 -17.42 4.62
N PRO A 50 -4.27 -17.88 5.70
CA PRO A 50 -3.11 -18.78 5.58
C PRO A 50 -3.48 -20.15 5.00
N ASN A 51 -4.76 -20.53 4.98
CA ASN A 51 -5.23 -21.79 4.40
C ASN A 51 -5.27 -21.74 2.86
N LYS A 52 -5.20 -20.56 2.25
CA LYS A 52 -5.21 -20.38 0.79
C LYS A 52 -3.82 -20.17 0.22
N PHE A 53 -3.57 -20.73 -0.97
CA PHE A 53 -2.32 -20.49 -1.69
C PHE A 53 -2.03 -18.99 -1.90
N GLN A 54 -3.04 -18.21 -2.30
CA GLN A 54 -2.90 -16.75 -2.44
C GLN A 54 -2.59 -16.06 -1.12
N GLY A 55 -3.16 -16.51 0.00
CA GLY A 55 -2.88 -15.95 1.31
C GLY A 55 -1.44 -16.23 1.75
N LYS A 56 -0.95 -17.46 1.54
CA LYS A 56 0.47 -17.81 1.78
C LYS A 56 1.43 -16.89 1.01
N LEU A 57 1.13 -16.56 -0.24
CA LEU A 57 1.93 -15.59 -1.03
C LEU A 57 1.91 -14.18 -0.43
N HIS A 58 0.75 -13.71 0.07
CA HIS A 58 0.65 -12.40 0.73
C HIS A 58 1.39 -12.37 2.06
N HIS A 59 1.35 -13.47 2.82
CA HIS A 59 2.16 -13.65 4.04
C HIS A 59 3.64 -13.52 3.76
N THR A 60 4.17 -14.31 2.80
CA THR A 60 5.58 -14.22 2.41
C THR A 60 5.99 -12.80 2.02
N ARG A 61 5.08 -12.04 1.38
CA ARG A 61 5.37 -10.70 0.90
C ARG A 61 5.31 -9.62 1.97
N TYR A 62 4.36 -9.68 2.90
CA TYR A 62 4.03 -8.55 3.78
C TYR A 62 4.05 -8.90 5.27
N VAL A 63 3.90 -10.16 5.66
CA VAL A 63 3.87 -10.57 7.08
C VAL A 63 5.31 -10.87 7.54
N ASN A 64 6.06 -9.81 7.80
CA ASN A 64 7.43 -9.87 8.29
C ASN A 64 7.77 -8.64 9.15
N ASP A 65 8.84 -8.75 9.95
CA ASP A 65 9.23 -7.73 10.92
C ASP A 65 9.44 -6.33 10.32
N LEU A 66 10.04 -6.26 9.13
CA LEU A 66 10.31 -4.99 8.45
C LEU A 66 9.01 -4.30 8.04
N SER A 67 8.03 -5.06 7.57
CA SER A 67 6.74 -4.54 7.15
C SER A 67 5.92 -4.05 8.34
N PHE A 68 5.95 -4.78 9.47
CA PHE A 68 5.30 -4.32 10.71
C PHE A 68 5.97 -3.06 11.27
N HIS A 69 7.30 -2.99 11.32
CA HIS A 69 7.99 -1.77 11.73
C HIS A 69 7.68 -0.58 10.82
N ALA A 70 7.55 -0.80 9.51
CA ALA A 70 7.15 0.24 8.58
C ALA A 70 5.70 0.71 8.85
N LEU A 71 4.78 -0.21 9.13
CA LEU A 71 3.41 0.11 9.51
C LEU A 71 3.34 0.91 10.82
N GLU A 72 4.10 0.53 11.84
CA GLU A 72 4.20 1.23 13.13
C GLU A 72 4.69 2.67 12.97
N VAL A 73 5.67 2.91 12.10
CA VAL A 73 6.17 4.27 11.78
C VAL A 73 5.07 5.13 11.17
N ILE A 74 4.31 4.58 10.22
CA ILE A 74 3.20 5.29 9.57
C ILE A 74 2.10 5.58 10.60
N GLN A 75 1.73 4.58 11.39
CA GLN A 75 0.66 4.67 12.39
C GLN A 75 0.95 5.74 13.45
N ALA A 76 2.19 5.81 13.94
CA ALA A 76 2.59 6.76 14.98
C ALA A 76 2.36 8.22 14.55
N GLU A 77 2.64 8.57 13.29
CA GLU A 77 2.40 9.92 12.77
C GLU A 77 0.97 10.12 12.29
N ALA A 78 0.38 9.16 11.58
CA ALA A 78 -0.99 9.25 11.06
C ALA A 78 -2.02 9.49 12.18
N SER A 79 -1.85 8.82 13.33
CA SER A 79 -2.75 8.94 14.48
C SER A 79 -2.83 10.34 15.07
N LYS A 80 -1.76 11.15 14.98
CA LYS A 80 -1.73 12.54 15.46
C LYS A 80 -2.70 13.44 14.68
N HIS A 81 -3.00 13.05 13.46
CA HIS A 81 -3.90 13.74 12.53
C HIS A 81 -5.27 13.04 12.40
N GLY A 82 -5.52 11.99 13.18
CA GLY A 82 -6.75 11.19 13.07
C GLY A 82 -6.88 10.44 11.74
N LEU A 83 -5.77 10.18 11.05
CA LEU A 83 -5.74 9.49 9.76
C LEU A 83 -5.55 7.98 9.94
N THR A 84 -6.19 7.20 9.07
CA THR A 84 -5.93 5.76 8.97
C THR A 84 -4.77 5.50 8.02
N GLU A 85 -4.12 4.34 8.15
CA GLU A 85 -3.01 3.94 7.28
C GLU A 85 -3.49 3.70 5.85
N ALA A 86 -4.75 3.27 5.69
CA ALA A 86 -5.39 3.10 4.39
C ALA A 86 -5.58 4.44 3.68
N GLU A 87 -6.07 5.44 4.42
CA GLU A 87 -6.18 6.81 3.94
C GLU A 87 -4.81 7.38 3.55
N CYS A 88 -3.80 7.20 4.41
CA CYS A 88 -2.43 7.62 4.12
C CYS A 88 -1.88 6.95 2.85
N ALA A 89 -2.05 5.65 2.69
CA ALA A 89 -1.56 4.93 1.51
C ALA A 89 -2.21 5.42 0.20
N LEU A 90 -3.53 5.64 0.21
CA LEU A 90 -4.26 6.11 -0.98
C LEU A 90 -3.93 7.55 -1.33
N ARG A 91 -3.92 8.46 -0.35
CA ARG A 91 -3.57 9.86 -0.57
C ARG A 91 -2.09 10.02 -0.97
N TRP A 92 -1.20 9.18 -0.44
CA TRP A 92 0.20 9.17 -0.86
C TRP A 92 0.34 8.79 -2.33
N LEU A 93 -0.40 7.80 -2.82
CA LEU A 93 -0.38 7.44 -4.24
C LEU A 93 -0.86 8.57 -5.15
N VAL A 94 -1.90 9.31 -4.74
CA VAL A 94 -2.47 10.39 -5.55
C VAL A 94 -1.58 11.64 -5.56
N HIS A 95 -1.05 12.04 -4.41
CA HIS A 95 -0.42 13.36 -4.24
C HIS A 95 1.10 13.35 -4.15
N HIS A 96 1.68 12.22 -3.75
CA HIS A 96 3.09 12.14 -3.32
C HIS A 96 3.90 11.09 -4.08
N SER A 97 3.25 10.30 -4.93
CA SER A 97 3.91 9.32 -5.77
C SER A 97 4.35 9.92 -7.11
N VAL A 98 5.05 9.10 -7.90
CA VAL A 98 5.44 9.45 -9.28
C VAL A 98 4.34 9.23 -10.33
N LEU A 99 3.13 8.83 -9.88
CA LEU A 99 1.99 8.68 -10.78
C LEU A 99 1.50 10.05 -11.22
N ASP A 100 1.14 10.14 -12.51
CA ASP A 100 0.63 11.38 -13.09
C ASP A 100 -0.60 11.08 -13.94
N ALA A 101 -1.74 11.63 -13.51
CA ALA A 101 -3.00 11.48 -14.22
C ALA A 101 -2.98 12.10 -15.62
N ALA A 102 -2.18 13.16 -15.85
CA ALA A 102 -2.00 13.78 -17.15
C ALA A 102 -1.23 12.87 -18.13
N LEU A 103 -0.41 11.96 -17.60
CA LEU A 103 0.26 10.90 -18.38
C LEU A 103 -0.61 9.64 -18.55
N GLY A 104 -1.87 9.70 -18.11
CA GLY A 104 -2.84 8.61 -18.23
C GLY A 104 -2.73 7.55 -17.13
N ASP A 105 -1.87 7.74 -16.12
CA ASP A 105 -1.71 6.77 -15.03
C ASP A 105 -3.00 6.59 -14.23
N LYS A 106 -3.15 5.41 -13.63
CA LYS A 106 -4.33 5.05 -12.83
C LYS A 106 -3.93 4.24 -11.60
N ILE A 107 -4.78 4.29 -10.59
CA ILE A 107 -4.70 3.43 -9.40
C ILE A 107 -5.82 2.40 -9.51
N ILE A 108 -5.46 1.11 -9.46
CA ILE A 108 -6.43 0.01 -9.42
C ILE A 108 -6.77 -0.25 -7.95
N ILE A 109 -7.95 0.20 -7.52
CA ILE A 109 -8.48 -0.09 -6.20
C ILE A 109 -9.16 -1.46 -6.14
N GLY A 110 -9.11 -2.08 -4.97
CA GLY A 110 -9.82 -3.32 -4.69
C GLY A 110 -10.49 -3.25 -3.33
N ALA A 111 -11.66 -3.87 -3.22
CA ALA A 111 -12.46 -3.96 -2.00
C ALA A 111 -13.18 -5.32 -1.98
N SER A 112 -13.45 -5.88 -0.80
CA SER A 112 -14.27 -7.09 -0.66
C SER A 112 -15.71 -6.80 -0.24
N ARG A 113 -16.03 -5.54 0.10
CA ARG A 113 -17.38 -5.07 0.42
C ARG A 113 -17.59 -3.63 -0.06
N ALA A 114 -18.85 -3.26 -0.33
CA ALA A 114 -19.21 -1.94 -0.84
C ALA A 114 -18.68 -0.78 0.04
N GLY A 115 -18.83 -0.88 1.37
CA GLY A 115 -18.35 0.17 2.27
C GLY A 115 -16.83 0.42 2.21
N GLN A 116 -16.01 -0.60 1.91
CA GLN A 116 -14.57 -0.38 1.69
C GLN A 116 -14.31 0.35 0.36
N LEU A 117 -15.11 0.06 -0.67
CA LEU A 117 -15.00 0.75 -1.95
C LEU A 117 -15.34 2.23 -1.78
N GLU A 118 -16.47 2.52 -1.13
CA GLU A 118 -16.90 3.89 -0.82
C GLU A 118 -15.84 4.65 -0.02
N GLU A 119 -15.30 4.04 1.05
CA GLU A 119 -14.25 4.63 1.86
C GLU A 119 -12.97 4.91 1.03
N ASN A 120 -12.52 3.94 0.23
CA ASN A 120 -11.35 4.11 -0.62
C ASN A 120 -11.55 5.24 -1.64
N LEU A 121 -12.74 5.36 -2.24
CA LEU A 121 -13.06 6.44 -3.18
C LEU A 121 -13.02 7.80 -2.47
N VAL A 122 -13.59 7.91 -1.27
CA VAL A 122 -13.51 9.14 -0.48
C VAL A 122 -12.05 9.52 -0.18
N HIS A 123 -11.22 8.56 0.21
CA HIS A 123 -9.81 8.83 0.51
C HIS A 123 -9.00 9.28 -0.70
N LEU A 124 -9.30 8.76 -1.90
CA LEU A 124 -8.64 9.17 -3.15
C LEU A 124 -8.94 10.61 -3.56
N GLU A 125 -10.12 11.14 -3.19
CA GLU A 125 -10.56 12.51 -3.50
C GLU A 125 -10.07 13.56 -2.48
N LYS A 126 -9.54 13.12 -1.33
CA LYS A 126 -8.98 14.03 -0.33
C LYS A 126 -7.67 14.65 -0.80
N GLY A 127 -7.32 15.80 -0.23
CA GLY A 127 -6.09 16.53 -0.54
C GLY A 127 -4.79 15.86 -0.04
N PRO A 128 -3.64 16.53 -0.24
CA PRO A 128 -2.33 16.00 0.14
C PRO A 128 -2.23 15.72 1.65
N LEU A 129 -1.42 14.74 2.02
CA LEU A 129 -1.10 14.42 3.42
C LEU A 129 -0.28 15.54 4.09
N PRO A 130 -0.37 15.69 5.43
CA PRO A 130 0.56 16.49 6.22
C PRO A 130 2.03 16.04 6.03
N ASP A 131 2.97 16.99 6.09
CA ASP A 131 4.39 16.76 5.77
C ASP A 131 5.08 15.72 6.68
N ASP A 132 4.69 15.68 7.95
CA ASP A 132 5.19 14.69 8.92
C ASP A 132 4.72 13.27 8.58
N VAL A 133 3.47 13.12 8.13
CA VAL A 133 2.93 11.85 7.62
C VAL A 133 3.63 11.45 6.33
N VAL A 134 3.89 12.38 5.40
CA VAL A 134 4.66 12.10 4.18
C VAL A 134 6.07 11.61 4.55
N THR A 135 6.73 12.30 5.47
CA THR A 135 8.06 11.92 5.97
C THR A 135 8.04 10.53 6.60
N ALA A 136 7.00 10.19 7.36
CA ALA A 136 6.81 8.86 7.92
C ALA A 136 6.67 7.78 6.83
N MET A 137 5.90 8.04 5.78
CA MET A 137 5.74 7.13 4.63
C MET A 137 7.07 6.90 3.90
N GLU A 138 7.88 7.95 3.70
CA GLU A 138 9.23 7.84 3.12
C GLU A 138 10.16 6.98 4.00
N ASN A 139 10.17 7.24 5.32
CA ASN A 139 10.97 6.49 6.28
C ASN A 139 10.54 5.03 6.37
N ALA A 140 9.23 4.75 6.31
CA ALA A 140 8.68 3.41 6.27
C ALA A 140 9.14 2.65 5.02
N TYR A 141 9.14 3.30 3.85
CA TYR A 141 9.67 2.70 2.62
C TYR A 141 11.15 2.34 2.74
N LEU A 142 11.98 3.21 3.33
CA LEU A 142 13.41 2.94 3.52
C LEU A 142 13.69 1.67 4.33
N ARG A 143 12.78 1.26 5.22
CA ARG A 143 12.91 0.02 6.01
C ARG A 143 12.62 -1.23 5.18
N VAL A 144 11.71 -1.15 4.22
CA VAL A 144 11.27 -2.31 3.42
C VAL A 144 11.94 -2.39 2.06
N LYS A 145 12.58 -1.32 1.56
CA LYS A 145 13.13 -1.26 0.19
C LYS A 145 14.07 -2.42 -0.16
N GLY A 146 14.80 -2.97 0.82
CA GLY A 146 15.74 -4.08 0.63
C GLY A 146 15.08 -5.46 0.47
N VAL A 147 13.80 -5.60 0.83
CA VAL A 147 13.06 -6.88 0.79
C VAL A 147 11.84 -6.84 -0.13
N VAL A 148 11.67 -5.76 -0.92
CA VAL A 148 10.56 -5.66 -1.87
C VAL A 148 10.72 -6.72 -2.97
N PRO A 149 9.71 -7.55 -3.24
CA PRO A 149 9.79 -8.51 -4.34
C PRO A 149 9.95 -7.84 -5.70
N LYS A 150 10.51 -8.57 -6.66
CA LYS A 150 10.56 -8.15 -8.06
C LYS A 150 9.15 -7.86 -8.57
N TYR A 151 9.03 -6.84 -9.42
CA TYR A 151 7.77 -6.48 -10.07
C TYR A 151 7.52 -7.27 -11.37
N PHE A 152 8.46 -8.14 -11.77
CA PHE A 152 8.44 -8.97 -12.96
C PHE A 152 8.73 -10.44 -12.60
N HIS A 153 8.38 -11.36 -13.50
CA HIS A 153 8.63 -12.79 -13.41
C HIS A 153 9.20 -13.31 -14.72
#